data_AF-A0A968VZU9-F1
#
_entry.id   AF-A0A968VZU9-F1
#
_cell.length_a   1.000
_cell.length_b   1.000
_cell.length_c   1.000
_cell.angle_alpha   90.00
_cell.angle_beta   90.00
_cell.angle_gamma   90.00
#
_symmetry.space_group_name_H-M   'P 1'
#
loop_
_entity.id
_entity.type
_entity.pdbx_description
1 polymer ?
#
loop_
_entity_poly.entity_id
_entity_poly.type
_entity_poly.pdbx_seq_one_letter_code
_entity_poly.pdbx_strand_id
1 'polypeptide(L)'
;GCSSESVIGKDIHEFSPDFQPNGESSQQKANNILAIVCSGKPQVFDWQHKRPNGEVFDVSVSFNKVELEDSTYIQAVLRDITEKKVLENKLIESENRYKEIFNNTSDSIIIQDADSGSILDVNLTSLQNVLAASTKKTC
;
A
#
# COMPACT_ATOMS: atom_id res chain seq x y z
N GLY A 1 20.59 10.88 -0.46
CA GLY A 1 20.81 9.43 -0.58
C GLY A 1 22.10 9.05 0.11
N CYS A 2 22.25 7.80 0.55
CA CYS A 2 23.50 7.30 1.13
C CYS A 2 24.56 7.09 0.04
N SER A 3 25.83 7.40 0.33
CA SER A 3 26.96 6.99 -0.54
C SER A 3 27.27 5.51 -0.30
N SER A 4 27.84 4.82 -1.30
CA SER A 4 28.27 3.41 -1.15
C SER A 4 29.22 3.20 0.03
N GLU A 5 30.18 4.11 0.21
CA GLU A 5 31.13 4.12 1.32
C GLU A 5 30.45 4.22 2.70
N SER A 6 29.30 4.91 2.78
CA SER A 6 28.55 5.06 4.03
C SER A 6 27.73 3.84 4.41
N VAL A 7 27.62 2.84 3.53
CA VAL A 7 26.80 1.63 3.71
C VAL A 7 27.66 0.38 3.93
N ILE A 8 28.86 0.33 3.34
CA ILE A 8 29.75 -0.81 3.47
C ILE A 8 30.21 -0.98 4.93
N GLY A 9 30.07 -2.20 5.47
CA GLY A 9 30.49 -2.54 6.83
C GLY A 9 29.50 -2.15 7.94
N LYS A 10 28.39 -1.51 7.59
CA LYS A 10 27.30 -1.21 8.53
C LYS A 10 26.31 -2.36 8.64
N ASP A 11 25.70 -2.44 9.80
CA ASP A 11 24.56 -3.33 9.99
C ASP A 11 23.34 -2.76 9.22
N ILE A 12 22.65 -3.63 8.48
CA ILE A 12 21.42 -3.31 7.75
C ILE A 12 20.33 -2.73 8.66
N HIS A 13 20.31 -3.12 9.93
CA HIS A 13 19.34 -2.66 10.92
C HIS A 13 19.52 -1.17 11.26
N GLU A 14 20.71 -0.59 11.07
CA GLU A 14 20.94 0.86 11.27
C GLU A 14 20.11 1.73 10.33
N PHE A 15 19.75 1.18 9.17
CA PHE A 15 18.96 1.87 8.16
C PHE A 15 17.46 1.68 8.36
N SER A 16 17.00 1.21 9.52
CA SER A 16 15.59 0.99 9.82
C SER A 16 15.16 1.75 11.09
N PRO A 17 13.87 2.10 11.25
CA PRO A 17 13.31 2.44 12.55
C PRO A 17 13.31 1.20 13.46
N ASP A 18 13.11 1.37 14.77
CA ASP A 18 13.10 0.24 15.71
C ASP A 18 11.90 -0.71 15.48
N PHE A 19 10.78 -0.14 15.03
CA PHE A 19 9.52 -0.83 14.74
C PHE A 19 9.01 -0.48 13.34
N GLN A 20 8.40 -1.46 12.67
CA GLN A 20 7.72 -1.29 11.39
C GLN A 20 6.25 -0.85 11.60
N PRO A 21 5.53 -0.35 10.57
CA PRO A 21 4.16 0.16 10.70
C PRO A 21 3.14 -0.82 11.32
N ASN A 22 3.40 -2.12 11.23
CA ASN A 22 2.57 -3.17 11.81
C ASN A 22 2.87 -3.45 13.30
N GLY A 23 3.79 -2.69 13.91
CA GLY A 23 4.20 -2.83 15.30
C GLY A 23 5.27 -3.90 15.56
N GLU A 24 5.70 -4.65 14.55
CA GLU A 24 6.79 -5.62 14.70
C GLU A 24 8.15 -4.93 14.82
N SER A 25 9.04 -5.48 15.65
CA SER A 25 10.44 -5.02 15.71
C SER A 25 11.14 -5.26 14.37
N SER A 26 11.78 -4.22 13.84
CA SER A 26 12.55 -4.30 12.59
C SER A 26 13.65 -5.36 12.67
N GLN A 27 14.33 -5.47 13.81
CA GLN A 27 15.37 -6.46 14.02
C GLN A 27 14.81 -7.89 13.92
N GLN A 28 13.75 -8.17 14.67
CA GLN A 28 13.15 -9.51 14.71
C GLN A 28 12.56 -9.90 13.35
N LYS A 29 11.83 -8.98 12.73
CA LYS A 29 11.20 -9.21 11.43
C LYS A 29 12.25 -9.49 10.34
N ALA A 30 13.34 -8.72 10.31
CA ALA A 30 14.42 -8.94 9.35
C ALA A 30 15.14 -10.28 9.60
N ASN A 31 15.41 -10.66 10.86
CA ASN A 31 15.99 -11.97 11.19
C ASN A 31 15.11 -13.13 10.69
N ASN A 32 13.79 -13.03 10.86
CA ASN A 32 12.85 -14.06 10.39
C ASN A 32 12.86 -14.17 8.86
N ILE A 33 12.87 -13.04 8.16
CA ILE A 33 12.95 -12.99 6.69
C ILE A 33 14.27 -13.59 6.20
N LEU A 34 15.40 -13.19 6.81
CA LEU A 34 16.72 -13.70 6.44
C LEU A 34 16.82 -15.21 6.63
N ALA A 35 16.23 -15.77 7.70
CA ALA A 35 16.17 -17.22 7.89
C ALA A 35 15.42 -17.94 6.74
N ILE A 36 14.31 -17.36 6.26
CA ILE A 36 13.55 -17.89 5.12
C ILE A 36 14.38 -17.81 3.84
N VAL A 37 15.04 -16.67 3.59
CA VAL A 37 15.88 -16.48 2.40
C VAL A 37 17.07 -17.44 2.39
N CYS A 38 17.73 -17.64 3.53
CA CYS A 38 18.81 -18.61 3.69
C CYS A 38 18.37 -20.05 3.40
N SER A 39 17.09 -20.39 3.64
CA SER A 39 16.51 -21.68 3.24
C SER A 39 16.30 -21.85 1.73
N GLY A 40 16.66 -20.83 0.92
CA GLY A 40 16.56 -20.84 -0.53
C GLY A 40 15.26 -20.25 -1.09
N LYS A 41 14.42 -19.62 -0.25
CA LYS A 41 13.14 -19.04 -0.68
C LYS A 41 13.26 -17.52 -0.83
N PRO A 42 13.17 -16.96 -2.06
CA PRO A 42 13.10 -15.51 -2.27
C PRO A 42 11.99 -14.86 -1.44
N GLN A 43 12.23 -13.65 -0.95
CA GLN A 43 11.23 -12.88 -0.21
C GLN A 43 11.06 -11.50 -0.84
N VAL A 44 9.81 -11.03 -0.94
CA VAL A 44 9.46 -9.68 -1.35
C VAL A 44 8.49 -9.12 -0.33
N PHE A 45 8.78 -7.94 0.20
CA PHE A 45 7.99 -7.31 1.26
C PHE A 45 8.16 -5.80 1.26
N ASP A 46 7.18 -5.12 1.84
CA ASP A 46 7.27 -3.69 2.12
C ASP A 46 8.00 -3.45 3.45
N TRP A 47 8.83 -2.41 3.47
CA TRP A 47 9.65 -2.03 4.60
C TRP A 47 9.76 -0.51 4.72
N GLN A 48 9.86 -0.02 5.95
CA GLN A 48 10.24 1.37 6.20
C GLN A 48 11.73 1.46 6.52
N HIS A 49 12.46 2.20 5.69
CA HIS A 49 13.86 2.53 5.92
C HIS A 49 14.00 3.93 6.50
N LYS A 50 15.07 4.14 7.25
CA LYS A 50 15.47 5.41 7.87
C LYS A 50 16.78 5.86 7.21
N ARG A 51 16.75 7.06 6.62
CA ARG A 51 17.93 7.73 6.07
C ARG A 51 18.84 8.24 7.20
N PRO A 52 20.12 8.55 6.94
CA PRO A 52 21.02 9.11 7.95
C PRO A 52 20.55 10.43 8.57
N ASN A 53 19.75 11.22 7.84
CA ASN A 53 19.12 12.45 8.34
C ASN A 53 17.88 12.18 9.23
N GLY A 54 17.50 10.92 9.46
CA GLY A 54 16.34 10.51 10.24
C GLY A 54 15.03 10.40 9.45
N GLU A 55 15.00 10.78 8.18
CA GLU A 55 13.82 10.67 7.32
C GLU A 55 13.44 9.20 7.11
N VAL A 56 12.17 8.88 7.33
CA VAL A 56 11.61 7.54 7.10
C VAL A 56 10.90 7.51 5.76
N PHE A 57 11.15 6.48 4.96
CA PHE A 57 10.57 6.31 3.64
C PHE A 57 10.21 4.84 3.38
N ASP A 58 9.19 4.63 2.55
CA ASP A 58 8.70 3.30 2.21
C ASP A 58 9.50 2.72 1.03
N VAL A 59 9.93 1.48 1.19
CA VAL A 59 10.56 0.71 0.12
C VAL A 59 9.93 -0.66 -0.03
N SER A 60 9.90 -1.15 -1.27
CA SER A 60 9.72 -2.57 -1.54
C SER A 60 11.09 -3.22 -1.61
N VAL A 61 11.29 -4.25 -0.79
CA VAL A 61 12.55 -4.97 -0.66
C VAL A 61 12.38 -6.36 -1.26
N SER A 62 13.30 -6.76 -2.14
CA SER A 62 13.44 -8.14 -2.61
C SER A 62 14.76 -8.72 -2.14
N PHE A 63 14.69 -9.84 -1.43
CA PHE A 63 15.86 -10.62 -0.99
C PHE A 63 15.93 -11.94 -1.74
N ASN A 64 17.10 -12.20 -2.32
CA ASN A 64 17.41 -13.44 -3.04
C ASN A 64 18.74 -14.01 -2.53
N LYS A 65 18.77 -15.33 -2.32
CA LYS A 65 20.02 -16.04 -2.05
C LYS A 65 20.79 -16.16 -3.37
N VAL A 66 22.08 -15.81 -3.35
CA VAL A 66 22.99 -15.95 -4.48
C VAL A 66 24.19 -16.76 -4.03
N GLU A 67 24.48 -17.85 -4.72
CA GLU A 67 25.65 -18.70 -4.48
C GLU A 67 26.73 -18.35 -5.50
N LEU A 68 27.91 -17.96 -5.03
CA LEU A 68 29.07 -17.61 -5.86
C LEU A 68 30.26 -18.40 -5.35
N GLU A 69 30.80 -19.27 -6.20
CA GLU A 69 31.93 -20.17 -5.89
C GLU A 69 31.68 -20.90 -4.55
N ASP A 70 32.42 -20.53 -3.49
CA ASP A 70 32.37 -21.15 -2.16
C ASP A 70 31.62 -20.30 -1.11
N SER A 71 30.89 -19.26 -1.53
CA SER A 71 30.22 -18.31 -0.63
C SER A 71 28.75 -18.10 -0.97
N THR A 72 27.93 -18.01 0.08
CA THR A 72 26.53 -17.64 -0.01
C THR A 72 26.37 -16.16 0.33
N TYR A 73 25.70 -15.43 -0.56
CA TYR A 73 25.34 -14.03 -0.40
C TYR A 73 23.82 -13.86 -0.41
N ILE A 74 23.36 -12.77 0.21
CA ILE A 74 21.98 -12.31 0.06
C ILE A 74 22.03 -11.03 -0.76
N GLN A 75 21.43 -11.08 -1.95
CA GLN A 75 21.22 -9.90 -2.77
C GLN A 75 19.93 -9.21 -2.32
N ALA A 76 20.05 -7.93 -1.99
CA ALA A 76 18.92 -7.05 -1.70
C ALA A 76 18.70 -6.07 -2.86
N VAL A 77 17.45 -5.97 -3.32
CA VAL A 77 17.00 -4.92 -4.25
C VAL A 77 15.96 -4.08 -3.53
N LEU A 78 16.23 -2.78 -3.40
CA LEU A 78 15.35 -1.82 -2.74
C LEU A 78 14.76 -0.89 -3.79
N ARG A 79 13.45 -0.78 -3.82
CA ARG A 79 12.71 0.17 -4.67
C ARG A 79 11.95 1.13 -3.76
N ASP A 80 12.22 2.43 -3.87
CA ASP A 80 11.42 3.45 -3.21
C ASP A 80 9.98 3.39 -3.75
N ILE A 81 9.01 3.23 -2.84
CA ILE A 81 7.58 3.18 -3.16
C ILE A 81 6.81 4.29 -2.45
N THR A 82 7.50 5.27 -1.88
CA THR A 82 6.89 6.38 -1.13
C THR A 82 5.91 7.15 -2.01
N GLU A 83 6.34 7.56 -3.21
CA GLU A 83 5.48 8.29 -4.15
C GLU A 83 4.28 7.43 -4.58
N LYS A 84 4.49 6.15 -4.85
CA LYS A 84 3.43 5.22 -5.20
C LYS A 84 2.37 5.14 -4.10
N LYS A 85 2.77 4.93 -2.84
CA LYS A 85 1.84 4.88 -1.70
C LYS A 85 1.12 6.19 -1.47
N VAL A 86 1.79 7.34 -1.65
CA VAL A 86 1.15 8.66 -1.53
C VAL A 86 0.05 8.84 -2.59
N LEU A 87 0.31 8.43 -3.83
CA LEU A 87 -0.70 8.51 -4.90
C LEU A 87 -1.88 7.56 -4.65
N GLU A 88 -1.61 6.32 -4.23
CA GLU A 88 -2.63 5.34 -3.87
C GLU A 88 -3.52 5.85 -2.72
N ASN A 89 -2.92 6.41 -1.66
CA ASN A 89 -3.67 6.98 -0.54
C ASN A 89 -4.52 8.19 -0.95
N LYS A 90 -3.98 9.08 -1.80
CA LYS A 90 -4.74 10.21 -2.33
C LYS A 90 -5.94 9.77 -3.17
N LEU A 91 -5.78 8.71 -3.96
CA LEU A 91 -6.87 8.13 -4.73
C LEU A 91 -7.95 7.57 -3.80
N ILE A 92 -7.57 6.77 -2.80
CA ILE A 92 -8.48 6.20 -1.81
C ILE A 92 -9.24 7.30 -1.06
N GLU A 93 -8.53 8.34 -0.61
CA GLU A 93 -9.14 9.49 0.07
C GLU A 93 -10.14 10.22 -0.83
N SER A 94 -9.78 10.43 -2.10
CA SER A 94 -10.67 11.06 -3.09
C SER A 94 -11.91 10.20 -3.36
N GLU A 95 -11.77 8.89 -3.50
CA GLU A 95 -12.89 7.96 -3.69
C GLU A 95 -13.82 7.92 -2.48
N ASN A 96 -13.26 7.89 -1.28
CA ASN A 96 -14.04 7.92 -0.04
C ASN A 96 -14.79 9.25 0.09
N ARG A 97 -14.12 10.37 -0.18
CA ARG A 97 -14.75 11.69 -0.18
C ARG A 97 -15.87 11.79 -1.22
N TYR A 98 -15.67 11.27 -2.42
CA TYR A 98 -16.71 11.18 -3.43
C TYR A 98 -17.90 10.36 -2.92
N LYS A 99 -17.67 9.15 -2.39
CA LYS A 99 -18.73 8.28 -1.86
C LYS A 99 -19.50 8.92 -0.73
N GLU A 100 -18.82 9.61 0.19
CA GLU A 100 -19.47 10.33 1.29
C GLU A 100 -20.38 11.44 0.78
N ILE A 101 -19.88 12.31 -0.12
CA ILE A 101 -20.69 13.40 -0.68
C ILE A 101 -21.86 12.85 -1.50
N PHE A 102 -21.58 11.90 -2.39
CA PHE A 102 -22.57 11.30 -3.29
C PHE A 102 -23.71 10.63 -2.52
N ASN A 103 -23.38 9.82 -1.50
CA ASN A 103 -24.37 9.04 -0.76
C ASN A 103 -25.07 9.79 0.38
N ASN A 104 -24.43 10.81 0.97
CA ASN A 104 -25.04 11.59 2.07
C ASN A 104 -25.83 12.82 1.57
N THR A 105 -25.83 13.08 0.27
CA THR A 105 -26.64 14.16 -0.33
C THR A 105 -28.13 13.77 -0.32
N SER A 106 -29.00 14.70 0.10
CA SER A 106 -30.45 14.48 0.15
C SER A 106 -31.13 14.48 -1.22
N ASP A 107 -30.45 14.97 -2.26
CA ASP A 107 -30.93 14.91 -3.63
C ASP A 107 -30.74 13.50 -4.22
N SER A 108 -31.66 13.10 -5.09
CA SER A 108 -31.51 11.88 -5.88
C SER A 108 -30.54 12.15 -7.04
N ILE A 109 -29.37 11.50 -7.00
CA ILE A 109 -28.35 11.58 -8.03
C ILE A 109 -28.27 10.25 -8.80
N ILE A 110 -28.36 10.34 -10.12
CA ILE A 110 -28.23 9.22 -11.07
C ILE A 110 -27.17 9.61 -12.09
N ILE A 111 -26.15 8.78 -12.25
CA ILE A 111 -25.13 8.90 -13.30
C ILE A 111 -25.50 7.92 -14.40
N GLN A 112 -25.56 8.42 -15.63
CA GLN A 112 -25.92 7.64 -16.81
C GLN A 112 -24.90 7.85 -17.92
N ASP A 113 -24.71 6.81 -18.71
CA ASP A 113 -23.93 6.87 -19.94
C ASP A 113 -24.66 7.75 -20.97
N ALA A 114 -23.94 8.68 -21.59
CA ALA A 114 -24.55 9.67 -22.48
C ALA A 114 -25.06 9.06 -23.79
N ASP A 115 -24.40 8.01 -24.28
CA ASP A 115 -24.70 7.42 -25.59
C ASP A 115 -25.78 6.34 -25.49
N SER A 116 -25.68 5.43 -24.52
CA SER A 116 -26.60 4.31 -24.33
C SER A 116 -27.78 4.63 -23.39
N GLY A 117 -27.67 5.68 -22.57
CA GLY A 117 -28.64 5.98 -21.51
C GLY A 117 -28.64 4.97 -20.36
N SER A 118 -27.67 4.05 -20.32
CA SER A 118 -27.58 3.05 -19.26
C SER A 118 -27.15 3.70 -17.95
N ILE A 119 -27.70 3.22 -16.83
CA ILE A 119 -27.35 3.73 -15.51
C ILE A 119 -25.96 3.20 -15.13
N LEU A 120 -25.04 4.10 -14.84
CA LEU A 120 -23.67 3.80 -14.41
C LEU A 120 -23.56 3.77 -12.88
N ASP A 121 -24.23 4.70 -12.20
CA ASP A 121 -24.19 4.79 -10.73
C ASP A 121 -25.44 5.50 -10.19
N VAL A 122 -25.81 5.19 -8.95
CA VAL A 122 -26.96 5.79 -8.25
C VAL A 122 -26.63 5.97 -6.77
N ASN A 123 -26.97 7.14 -6.23
CA ASN A 123 -26.75 7.36 -4.80
C ASN A 123 -27.81 6.66 -3.94
N LEU A 124 -27.50 6.50 -2.65
CA LEU A 124 -28.39 5.84 -1.70
C LEU A 124 -29.79 6.48 -1.64
N THR A 125 -29.88 7.80 -1.69
CA THR A 125 -31.17 8.49 -1.63
C THR A 125 -32.06 8.20 -2.85
N SER A 126 -31.50 8.13 -4.05
CA SER A 126 -32.24 7.71 -5.25
C SER A 126 -32.83 6.32 -5.09
N LEU A 127 -32.03 5.37 -4.61
CA LEU A 127 -32.45 4.00 -4.36
C LEU A 127 -33.60 3.94 -3.34
N GLN A 128 -33.45 4.65 -2.22
CA GLN A 128 -34.49 4.72 -1.18
C GLN A 128 -35.81 5.28 -1.72
N ASN A 129 -35.76 6.33 -2.53
CA ASN A 129 -36.94 6.97 -3.11
C ASN A 129 -37.67 6.05 -4.10
N VAL A 130 -36.95 5.34 -4.97
CA VAL A 130 -37.54 4.37 -5.90
C VAL A 130 -38.21 3.23 -5.16
N LEU A 131 -37.56 2.69 -4.12
CA LEU A 131 -38.13 1.63 -3.28
C LEU A 131 -39.41 2.10 -2.57
N ALA A 132 -39.40 3.31 -2.00
CA ALA A 132 -40.57 3.90 -1.35
C ALA A 132 -41.74 4.16 -2.34
N ALA A 133 -41.44 4.50 -3.60
CA ALA A 133 -42.46 4.67 -4.63
C ALA A 133 -43.07 3.34 -5.11
N SER A 134 -42.27 2.27 -5.16
CA SER A 134 -42.74 0.94 -5.58
C SER A 134 -43.68 0.28 -4.57
N THR A 135 -43.53 0.58 -3.28
CA THR A 135 -44.36 0.06 -2.19
C THR A 135 -45.70 0.80 -2.03
N LYS A 136 -45.78 2.07 -2.46
CA LYS A 136 -47.03 2.86 -2.43
C LYS A 136 -48.04 2.48 -3.53
N LYS A 137 -47.65 1.74 -4.57
CA LYS A 137 -48.53 1.32 -5.68
C LYS A 137 -49.39 0.08 -5.37
N THR A 138 -49.27 -0.50 -4.18
CA THR A 138 -49.90 -1.78 -3.82
C THR A 138 -51.04 -1.65 -2.79
N CYS A 139 -51.62 -0.45 -2.63
CA CYS A 139 -52.79 -0.21 -1.78
C CYS A 139 -53.96 0.28 -2.64
#